data_AF-A0A966YZF1-F1
#
_entry.id   AF-A0A966YZF1-F1
#
_cell.length_a   1.000
_cell.length_b   1.000
_cell.length_c   1.000
_cell.angle_alpha   90.00
_cell.angle_beta   90.00
_cell.angle_gamma   90.00
#
_symmetry.space_group_name_H-M   'P 1'
#
loop_
_entity.id
_entity.type
_entity.pdbx_description
1 polymer ?
#
loop_
_entity_poly.entity_id
_entity_poly.type
_entity_poly.pdbx_seq_one_letter_code
_entity_poly.pdbx_strand_id
1 'polypeptide(L)'
;IQSYLRQQMPVWKKTHPGVENMNVAVMGCIVNGPGESKHANIGISLPGTGESPEAPVFVDGVKVKTLRGEGIAEEFQLIVDEYVKANYHAKN
;
A
#
# COMPACT_ATOMS: atom_id res chain seq x y z
N ILE A 1 -7.53 -4.54 -3.64
CA ILE A 1 -6.15 -4.17 -3.26
C ILE A 1 -5.21 -5.36 -3.20
N GLN A 2 -5.40 -6.35 -2.31
CA GLN A 2 -4.47 -7.48 -2.20
C GLN A 2 -4.28 -8.27 -3.51
N SER A 3 -5.36 -8.53 -4.25
CA SER A 3 -5.29 -9.19 -5.57
C SER A 3 -4.46 -8.39 -6.57
N TYR A 4 -4.61 -7.07 -6.59
CA TYR A 4 -3.84 -6.19 -7.46
C TYR A 4 -2.34 -6.27 -7.16
N LEU A 5 -1.95 -6.20 -5.88
CA LEU A 5 -0.54 -6.32 -5.49
C LEU A 5 0.07 -7.66 -5.94
N ARG A 6 -0.68 -8.76 -5.77
CA ARG A 6 -0.24 -10.09 -6.23
C ARG A 6 -0.09 -10.17 -7.76
N GLN A 7 -0.94 -9.47 -8.50
CA GLN A 7 -0.87 -9.42 -9.96
C GLN A 7 0.22 -8.48 -10.48
N GLN A 8 0.49 -7.36 -9.79
CA GLN A 8 1.50 -6.38 -10.19
C GLN A 8 2.91 -6.76 -9.79
N MET A 9 3.11 -7.45 -8.66
CA MET A 9 4.44 -7.87 -8.22
C MET A 9 5.29 -8.59 -9.28
N PRO A 10 4.77 -9.57 -10.07
CA PRO A 10 5.57 -10.17 -11.14
C PRO A 10 5.89 -9.22 -12.30
N VAL A 11 5.07 -8.17 -12.51
CA VAL A 11 5.33 -7.13 -13.51
C VAL A 11 6.43 -6.21 -13.00
N TRP A 12 6.25 -5.65 -11.80
CA TRP A 12 7.24 -4.78 -11.18
C TRP A 12 8.57 -5.52 -10.97
N LYS A 13 8.58 -6.81 -10.62
CA LYS A 13 9.84 -7.56 -10.48
C LYS A 13 10.68 -7.59 -11.75
N LYS A 14 10.05 -7.54 -12.93
CA LYS A 14 10.73 -7.49 -14.22
C LYS A 14 11.23 -6.09 -14.56
N THR A 15 10.43 -5.06 -14.28
CA THR A 15 10.71 -3.68 -14.68
C THR A 15 11.51 -2.90 -13.63
N HIS A 16 11.32 -3.18 -12.34
CA HIS A 16 11.83 -2.45 -11.19
C HIS A 16 12.62 -3.40 -10.27
N PRO A 17 13.93 -3.62 -10.52
CA PRO A 17 14.75 -4.47 -9.67
C PRO A 17 14.77 -3.95 -8.22
N GLY A 18 14.63 -4.86 -7.26
CA GLY A 18 14.58 -4.53 -5.83
C GLY A 18 13.18 -4.36 -5.24
N VAL A 19 12.13 -4.23 -6.08
CA VAL A 19 10.74 -4.15 -5.62
C VAL A 19 10.28 -5.39 -4.85
N GLU A 20 10.96 -6.53 -5.02
CA GLU A 20 10.69 -7.76 -4.27
C GLU A 20 10.98 -7.63 -2.76
N ASN A 21 11.75 -6.61 -2.36
CA ASN A 21 11.96 -6.28 -0.95
C ASN A 21 10.90 -5.29 -0.41
N MET A 22 10.00 -4.77 -1.25
CA MET A 22 8.96 -3.83 -0.84
C MET A 22 7.90 -4.56 0.00
N ASN A 23 7.69 -4.10 1.23
CA ASN A 23 6.62 -4.60 2.08
C ASN A 23 5.40 -3.70 2.02
N VAL A 24 4.27 -4.25 1.59
CA VAL A 24 2.97 -3.55 1.56
C VAL A 24 2.01 -4.20 2.55
N ALA A 25 1.59 -3.45 3.56
CA ALA A 25 0.62 -3.87 4.57
C ALA A 25 -0.80 -3.41 4.19
N VAL A 26 -1.74 -4.36 4.18
CA VAL A 26 -3.18 -4.07 4.02
C VAL A 26 -3.87 -4.64 5.24
N MET A 27 -4.21 -3.78 6.19
CA MET A 27 -4.85 -4.17 7.45
C MET A 27 -6.34 -3.87 7.36
N GLY A 28 -7.17 -4.89 7.56
CA GLY A 28 -8.62 -4.73 7.71
C GLY A 28 -8.98 -4.88 9.18
N CYS A 29 -9.61 -3.84 9.75
CA CYS A 29 -9.97 -3.72 11.16
C CYS A 29 -8.77 -3.68 12.14
N ILE A 30 -8.89 -2.82 13.16
CA ILE A 30 -7.82 -2.39 14.10
C ILE A 30 -7.41 -3.51 15.08
N VAL A 31 -6.92 -4.65 14.58
CA VAL A 31 -6.38 -5.71 15.44
C VAL A 31 -5.19 -6.40 14.77
N ASN A 32 -4.06 -5.68 14.73
CA ASN A 32 -2.75 -6.17 15.15
C ASN A 32 -1.87 -4.93 15.40
N GLY A 33 -1.15 -4.95 16.51
CA GLY A 33 -0.65 -3.74 17.18
C GLY A 33 0.34 -2.88 16.37
N PRO A 34 0.77 -1.74 16.95
CA PRO A 34 1.61 -0.70 16.30
C PRO A 34 3.01 -1.15 15.82
N GLY A 35 3.33 -2.44 15.84
CA GLY A 35 4.61 -3.02 15.45
C GLY A 35 4.72 -3.44 13.97
N GLU A 36 3.66 -3.98 13.34
CA GLU A 36 3.77 -4.51 11.97
C GLU A 36 3.70 -3.43 10.89
N SER A 37 2.87 -2.39 11.09
CA SER A 37 2.74 -1.27 10.13
C SER A 37 3.95 -0.34 10.10
N LYS A 38 4.81 -0.39 11.14
CA LYS A 38 6.09 0.36 11.19
C LYS A 38 7.19 -0.25 10.34
N HIS A 39 7.07 -1.52 9.98
CA HIS A 39 8.06 -2.24 9.16
C HIS A 39 7.66 -2.32 7.68
N ALA A 40 6.46 -1.86 7.32
CA ALA A 40 6.00 -1.83 5.94
C ALA A 40 6.41 -0.52 5.26
N ASN A 41 6.85 -0.61 4.00
CA ASN A 41 7.12 0.54 3.15
C ASN A 41 5.83 1.30 2.85
N ILE A 42 4.72 0.58 2.64
CA ILE A 42 3.41 1.19 2.42
C ILE A 42 2.37 0.42 3.23
N GLY A 43 1.51 1.14 3.95
CA GLY A 43 0.42 0.58 4.75
C GLY A 43 -0.91 1.26 4.46
N ILE A 44 -1.99 0.51 4.35
CA ILE A 44 -3.36 1.04 4.37
C ILE A 44 -4.17 0.36 5.47
N SER A 45 -4.89 1.17 6.24
CA SER A 45 -5.90 0.71 7.19
C SER A 45 -7.26 0.84 6.54
N LEU A 46 -7.89 -0.27 6.18
CA LEU A 46 -9.23 -0.28 5.62
C LEU A 46 -10.27 -0.18 6.74
N PRO A 47 -11.34 0.61 6.55
CA PRO A 47 -12.41 0.71 7.53
C PRO A 47 -13.16 -0.63 7.64
N GLY A 48 -13.54 -0.99 8.86
CA GLY A 48 -14.40 -2.14 9.14
C GLY A 48 -15.85 -1.89 8.71
N THR A 49 -16.63 -2.97 8.69
CA THR A 49 -18.06 -2.91 8.37
C THR A 49 -18.80 -2.06 9.41
N GLY A 50 -19.30 -0.89 8.99
CA GLY A 50 -20.03 0.06 9.85
C GLY A 50 -19.20 1.24 10.37
N GLU A 51 -17.92 1.33 10.01
CA GLU A 51 -17.07 2.49 10.34
C GLU A 51 -17.12 3.57 9.24
N SER A 52 -16.67 4.77 9.58
CA SER A 52 -16.51 5.85 8.60
C SER A 52 -15.67 5.37 7.41
N PRO A 53 -16.02 5.72 6.16
CA PRO A 53 -15.33 5.24 4.96
C PRO A 53 -14.01 6.00 4.76
N GLU A 54 -13.12 5.91 5.75
CA GLU A 54 -11.83 6.59 5.81
C GLU A 54 -10.74 5.55 5.96
N ALA A 55 -9.77 5.56 5.05
CA ALA A 55 -8.63 4.68 5.06
C ALA A 55 -7.33 5.51 5.09
N PRO A 56 -6.68 5.66 6.26
CA PRO A 56 -5.38 6.29 6.32
C PRO A 56 -4.32 5.43 5.64
N VAL A 57 -3.47 6.08 4.84
CA VAL A 57 -2.34 5.50 4.12
C VAL A 57 -1.05 6.02 4.72
N PHE A 58 -0.16 5.09 5.02
CA PHE A 58 1.16 5.32 5.58
C PHE A 58 2.22 4.90 4.57
N VAL A 59 3.27 5.69 4.43
CA VAL A 59 4.44 5.38 3.62
C VAL A 59 5.67 5.58 4.49
N ASP A 60 6.52 4.56 4.59
CA ASP A 60 7.69 4.51 5.47
C ASP A 60 7.37 4.95 6.91
N GLY A 61 6.20 4.50 7.41
CA GLY A 61 5.70 4.81 8.75
C GLY A 61 5.09 6.20 8.93
N VAL A 62 5.07 7.05 7.89
CA VAL A 62 4.50 8.40 7.92
C VAL A 62 3.13 8.43 7.25
N LYS A 63 2.13 9.04 7.89
CA LYS A 63 0.81 9.22 7.27
C LYS A 63 0.91 10.22 6.12
N VAL A 64 0.76 9.75 4.88
CA VAL A 64 0.85 10.59 3.68
C VAL A 64 -0.51 11.09 3.22
N LYS A 65 -1.54 10.25 3.33
CA LYS A 65 -2.88 10.56 2.80
C LYS A 65 -3.95 9.82 3.59
N THR A 66 -5.18 10.34 3.55
CA THR A 66 -6.36 9.63 4.03
C THR A 66 -7.34 9.51 2.86
N LEU A 67 -7.54 8.28 2.39
CA LEU A 67 -8.46 7.97 1.30
C LEU A 67 -9.87 7.88 1.85
N ARG A 68 -10.87 8.32 1.08
CA ARG A 68 -12.27 8.31 1.52
C ARG A 68 -13.21 7.86 0.41
N GLY A 69 -14.33 7.26 0.80
CA GLY A 69 -15.38 6.85 -0.13
C GLY A 69 -15.10 5.54 -0.86
N GLU A 70 -15.75 5.33 -2.01
CA GLU A 70 -15.71 4.04 -2.73
C GLU A 70 -14.40 3.82 -3.51
N GLY A 71 -13.68 4.90 -3.85
CA GLY A 71 -12.45 4.87 -4.65
C GLY A 71 -11.16 4.52 -3.88
N ILE A 72 -11.24 4.13 -2.60
CA ILE A 72 -10.06 3.84 -1.76
C ILE A 72 -9.14 2.80 -2.43
N ALA A 73 -9.72 1.78 -3.05
CA ALA A 73 -8.95 0.73 -3.68
C ALA A 73 -8.15 1.23 -4.90
N GLU A 74 -8.70 2.12 -5.70
CA GLU A 74 -8.05 2.66 -6.90
C GLU A 74 -6.99 3.70 -6.52
N GLU A 75 -7.32 4.61 -5.60
CA GLU A 75 -6.35 5.59 -5.11
C GLU A 75 -5.16 4.93 -4.43
N PHE A 76 -5.37 3.86 -3.67
CA PHE A 76 -4.27 3.14 -3.05
C PHE A 76 -3.37 2.47 -4.10
N GLN A 77 -3.94 1.92 -5.17
CA GLN A 77 -3.15 1.33 -6.26
C GLN A 77 -2.24 2.37 -6.91
N LEU A 78 -2.76 3.58 -7.15
CA LEU A 78 -1.97 4.69 -7.69
C LEU A 78 -0.82 5.08 -6.74
N ILE A 79 -1.06 5.15 -5.44
CA ILE A 79 -0.01 5.47 -4.46
C ILE A 79 1.10 4.42 -4.48
N VAL A 80 0.74 3.14 -4.54
CA VAL A 80 1.74 2.06 -4.60
C VAL A 80 2.53 2.14 -5.90
N ASP A 81 1.88 2.34 -7.04
CA ASP A 81 2.55 2.43 -8.34
C ASP A 81 3.52 3.62 -8.41
N GLU A 82 3.11 4.79 -7.91
CA GLU A 82 3.97 5.96 -7.82
C GLU A 82 5.14 5.76 -6.85
N TYR A 83 4.91 5.10 -5.71
CA TYR A 83 5.99 4.75 -4.79
C TYR A 83 6.99 3.80 -5.45
N VAL A 84 6.51 2.79 -6.20
CA VAL A 84 7.38 1.85 -6.90
C VAL A 84 8.23 2.58 -7.92
N LYS A 85 7.63 3.45 -8.75
CA LYS A 85 8.37 4.25 -9.74
C LYS A 85 9.37 5.22 -9.11
N ALA A 86 9.04 5.79 -7.96
CA ALA A 86 9.90 6.76 -7.28
C ALA A 86 11.08 6.10 -6.54
N ASN A 87 10.87 4.91 -5.95
CA ASN A 87 11.88 4.24 -5.11
C ASN A 87 12.65 3.15 -5.84
N TYR A 88 12.06 2.54 -6.86
CA TYR A 88 12.71 1.52 -7.68
C TYR A 88 12.80 2.05 -9.10
N HIS A 89 14.02 2.29 -9.58
CA HIS A 89 14.22 2.74 -10.95
C HIS A 89 13.87 1.63 -11.94
N ALA A 90 13.16 1.99 -13.00
CA ALA A 90 12.98 1.07 -14.12
C ALA A 90 14.36 0.69 -14.68
N LYS A 91 14.61 -0.60 -14.85
CA LYS A 91 15.82 -1.09 -15.49
C LYS A 91 15.78 -0.62 -16.95
N ASN A 92 16.60 0.35 -17.30
CA ASN A 92 16.87 0.75 -18.69
C ASN A 92 17.51 -0.41 -19.46
#